data_AF-T0ZCC9-F1
#
_entry.id   AF-T0ZCC9-F1
#
_cell.length_a   1.000
_cell.length_b   1.000
_cell.length_c   1.000
_cell.angle_alpha   90.00
_cell.angle_beta   90.00
_cell.angle_gamma   90.00
#
_symmetry.space_group_name_H-M   'P 1'
#
loop_
_entity.id
_entity.type
_entity.pdbx_description
1 polymer ?
#
loop_
_entity_poly.entity_id
_entity_poly.type
_entity_poly.pdbx_seq_one_letter_code
_entity_poly.pdbx_strand_id
1 'polypeptide(L)'
;CAHWVTPEGLPKRFDTRFFLAALPTGQEPSPDPLGEHESLRWAEPEEALQEAARGECQLLPPTRAVLAWLATSSGVEDALRRGRSAAVETVRPDLGDVTGERYPGLDLSILHRE
;
A
#
# COMPACT_ATOMS: atom_id res chain seq x y z
N CYS A 1 8.10 5.48 -8.08
CA CYS A 1 7.69 5.60 -6.65
C CYS A 1 6.46 6.51 -6.59
N ALA A 2 5.52 6.37 -5.66
CA ALA A 2 4.21 7.05 -5.73
C ALA A 2 4.05 8.17 -4.69
N HIS A 3 3.14 9.11 -4.94
CA HIS A 3 2.77 10.16 -4.00
C HIS A 3 1.25 10.26 -3.94
N TRP A 4 0.66 10.10 -2.75
CA TRP A 4 -0.78 10.08 -2.56
C TRP A 4 -1.19 11.08 -1.47
N VAL A 5 -2.21 11.87 -1.76
CA VAL A 5 -2.86 12.72 -0.75
C VAL A 5 -4.26 12.19 -0.54
N THR A 6 -4.61 11.84 0.71
CA THR A 6 -5.98 11.40 1.02
C THR A 6 -7.00 12.48 0.63
N PRO A 7 -8.19 12.06 0.15
CA PRO A 7 -9.24 12.99 -0.24
C PRO A 7 -9.59 14.01 0.83
N GLU A 8 -10.13 15.14 0.38
CA GLU A 8 -10.80 16.08 1.28
C GLU A 8 -12.11 15.45 1.80
N GLY A 9 -12.48 15.77 3.03
CA GLY A 9 -13.70 15.25 3.69
C GLY A 9 -13.50 14.02 4.58
N LEU A 10 -12.33 13.37 4.56
CA LEU A 10 -11.96 12.39 5.59
C LEU A 10 -11.40 13.10 6.83
N PRO A 11 -11.70 12.64 8.05
CA PRO A 11 -11.26 13.29 9.27
C PRO A 11 -9.74 13.19 9.49
N LYS A 12 -9.13 12.07 9.08
CA LYS A 12 -7.69 11.84 9.13
C LYS A 12 -7.13 11.89 7.72
N ARG A 13 -6.14 12.75 7.50
CA ARG A 13 -5.55 13.01 6.19
C ARG A 13 -4.03 12.91 6.23
N PHE A 14 -3.48 12.37 5.16
CA PHE A 14 -2.06 12.17 4.96
C PHE A 14 -1.65 12.65 3.57
N ASP A 15 -0.46 13.24 3.50
CA ASP A 15 0.30 13.49 2.29
C ASP A 15 1.48 12.51 2.30
N THR A 16 1.30 11.37 1.62
CA THR A 16 2.16 10.19 1.77
C THR A 16 3.00 9.96 0.53
N ARG A 17 4.32 9.91 0.71
CA ARG A 17 5.26 9.44 -0.31
C ARG A 17 5.64 8.00 -0.06
N PHE A 18 5.68 7.21 -1.14
CA PHE A 18 6.08 5.81 -1.13
C PHE A 18 7.50 5.66 -1.63
N PHE A 19 8.28 4.82 -0.95
CA PHE A 19 9.66 4.52 -1.29
C PHE A 19 9.80 3.02 -1.54
N LEU A 20 10.84 2.65 -2.29
CA LEU A 20 11.17 1.26 -2.61
C LEU A 20 12.64 1.02 -2.31
N ALA A 21 12.93 -0.08 -1.62
CA ALA A 21 14.28 -0.54 -1.32
C ALA A 21 14.33 -2.07 -1.41
N ALA A 22 15.51 -2.60 -1.75
CA ALA A 22 15.78 -4.03 -1.56
C ALA A 22 16.11 -4.29 -0.10
N LEU A 23 15.63 -5.42 0.43
CA LEU A 23 16.08 -5.93 1.71
C LEU A 23 17.52 -6.47 1.55
N PRO A 24 18.48 -6.02 2.37
CA PRO A 24 19.83 -6.58 2.38
C PRO A 24 19.82 -8.08 2.68
N THR A 25 20.74 -8.82 2.05
CA THR A 25 20.88 -10.25 2.29
C THR A 25 21.16 -10.55 3.77
N GLY A 26 20.41 -11.48 4.35
CA GLY A 26 20.56 -11.89 5.75
C GLY A 26 19.91 -10.97 6.77
N GLN A 27 19.21 -9.91 6.34
CA GLN A 27 18.39 -9.12 7.25
C GLN A 27 17.05 -9.82 7.48
N GLU A 28 16.77 -10.14 8.74
CA GLU A 28 15.48 -10.69 9.17
C GLU A 28 14.58 -9.57 9.72
N PRO A 29 13.30 -9.49 9.30
CA PRO A 29 12.38 -8.52 9.87
C PRO A 29 11.99 -8.92 11.30
N SER A 30 12.12 -7.96 12.22
CA SER A 30 11.61 -8.08 13.59
C SER A 30 10.67 -6.91 13.85
N PRO A 31 9.38 -7.13 14.12
CA PRO A 31 8.48 -6.06 14.51
C PRO A 31 8.87 -5.49 15.87
N ASP A 32 8.49 -4.24 16.12
CA ASP A 32 8.65 -3.62 17.43
C ASP A 32 7.76 -4.36 18.45
N PRO A 33 8.30 -4.77 19.62
CA PRO A 33 7.52 -5.44 20.66
C PRO A 33 6.47 -4.54 21.35
N LEU A 34 6.46 -3.23 21.10
CA LEU A 34 5.55 -2.26 21.74
C LEU A 34 4.11 -2.30 21.21
N GLY A 35 3.79 -3.19 20.27
CA GLY A 35 2.41 -3.57 19.94
C GLY A 35 1.71 -2.67 18.92
N GLU A 36 2.46 -1.86 18.16
CA GLU A 36 1.91 -1.09 17.02
C GLU A 36 1.45 -1.98 15.85
N HIS A 37 1.89 -3.24 15.85
CA HIS A 37 1.56 -4.24 14.83
C HIS A 37 1.01 -5.51 15.48
N GLU A 38 -0.05 -6.07 14.87
CA GLU A 38 -0.63 -7.35 15.30
C GLU A 38 0.10 -8.56 14.69
N SER A 39 0.59 -8.43 13.45
CA SER A 39 1.29 -9.51 12.76
C SER A 39 2.25 -8.97 11.69
N LEU A 40 3.19 -9.81 11.27
CA LEU A 40 4.15 -9.54 10.20
C LEU A 40 4.35 -10.80 9.35
N ARG A 41 4.36 -10.64 8.02
CA ARG A 41 4.67 -11.72 7.08
C ARG A 41 5.30 -11.17 5.80
N TRP A 42 6.02 -12.03 5.10
CA TRP A 42 6.35 -11.83 3.68
C TRP A 42 5.25 -12.41 2.81
N ALA A 43 4.98 -11.75 1.68
CA ALA A 43 3.96 -12.15 0.72
C ALA A 43 4.41 -11.77 -0.69
N GLU A 44 4.02 -12.57 -1.68
CA GLU A 44 4.08 -12.11 -3.06
C GLU A 44 3.03 -11.00 -3.29
N PRO A 45 3.32 -9.96 -4.10
CA PRO A 45 2.38 -8.86 -4.30
C PRO A 45 1.01 -9.32 -4.83
N GLU A 46 1.00 -10.31 -5.73
CA GLU A 46 -0.23 -10.89 -6.28
C GLU A 46 -1.06 -11.64 -5.24
N GLU A 47 -0.40 -12.35 -4.34
CA GLU A 47 -1.06 -13.10 -3.26
C GLU A 47 -1.79 -12.14 -2.32
N ALA A 48 -1.11 -11.07 -1.86
CA ALA A 48 -1.73 -10.06 -0.99
C ALA A 48 -2.93 -9.36 -1.65
N LEU A 49 -2.89 -9.14 -2.97
CA LEU A 49 -4.02 -8.60 -3.72
C LEU A 49 -5.21 -9.58 -3.78
N GLN A 50 -4.94 -10.88 -3.95
CA GLN A 50 -5.96 -11.92 -3.99
C GLN A 50 -6.62 -12.10 -2.62
N GLU A 51 -5.85 -12.13 -1.54
CA GLU A 51 -6.37 -12.17 -0.16
C GLU A 51 -7.30 -10.98 0.10
N ALA A 52 -6.89 -9.77 -0.30
CA ALA A 52 -7.73 -8.58 -0.16
C ALA A 52 -9.01 -8.66 -1.02
N ALA A 53 -8.95 -9.29 -2.20
CA ALA A 53 -10.12 -9.53 -3.04
C ALA A 53 -11.09 -10.57 -2.42
N ARG A 54 -10.57 -11.51 -1.63
CA ARG A 54 -11.36 -12.48 -0.85
C ARG A 54 -11.86 -11.94 0.49
N GLY A 55 -11.42 -10.74 0.88
CA GLY A 55 -11.76 -10.13 2.17
C GLY A 55 -10.97 -10.69 3.36
N GLU A 56 -9.88 -11.40 3.10
CA GLU A 56 -9.01 -12.00 4.12
C GLU A 56 -8.10 -10.96 4.77
N CYS A 57 -7.82 -9.85 4.08
CA CYS A 57 -7.15 -8.68 4.64
C CYS A 57 -7.70 -7.38 4.03
N GLN A 58 -7.47 -6.24 4.71
CA GLN A 58 -7.80 -4.93 4.20
C GLN A 58 -6.56 -4.23 3.66
N LEU A 59 -6.66 -3.70 2.43
CA LEU A 59 -5.61 -2.89 1.83
C LEU A 59 -6.19 -1.53 1.43
N LEU A 60 -5.60 -0.46 1.96
CA LEU A 60 -5.92 0.90 1.53
C LEU A 60 -5.61 1.09 0.03
N PRO A 61 -6.32 2.00 -0.67
CA PRO A 61 -6.12 2.30 -2.09
C PRO A 61 -4.67 2.47 -2.54
N PRO A 62 -3.83 3.29 -1.86
CA PRO A 62 -2.44 3.44 -2.26
C PRO A 62 -1.63 2.14 -2.14
N THR A 63 -1.86 1.33 -1.09
CA THR A 63 -1.18 0.04 -0.92
C THR A 63 -1.54 -0.93 -2.04
N ARG A 64 -2.83 -1.01 -2.42
CA ARG A 64 -3.28 -1.83 -3.57
C ARG A 64 -2.59 -1.41 -4.87
N ALA A 65 -2.51 -0.10 -5.12
CA ALA A 65 -1.86 0.42 -6.32
C ALA A 65 -0.36 0.08 -6.37
N VAL A 66 0.34 0.19 -5.23
CA VAL A 66 1.76 -0.17 -5.14
C VAL A 66 1.97 -1.67 -5.35
N LEU A 67 1.16 -2.53 -4.72
CA LEU A 67 1.23 -3.98 -4.90
C LEU A 67 0.92 -4.40 -6.35
N ALA A 68 -0.09 -3.79 -6.97
CA ALA A 68 -0.42 -4.06 -8.38
C ALA A 68 0.72 -3.66 -9.32
N TRP A 69 1.39 -2.54 -9.04
CA TRP A 69 2.57 -2.15 -9.80
C TRP A 69 3.74 -3.12 -9.56
N LEU A 70 3.99 -3.56 -8.33
CA LEU A 70 5.03 -4.54 -8.00
C LEU A 70 4.79 -5.89 -8.67
N ALA A 71 3.54 -6.38 -8.70
CA ALA A 71 3.14 -7.63 -9.36
C ALA A 71 3.53 -7.67 -10.85
N THR A 72 3.60 -6.50 -11.52
CA THR A 72 4.04 -6.44 -12.93
C THR A 72 5.56 -6.47 -13.11
N SER A 73 6.35 -6.53 -12.02
CA SER A 73 7.82 -6.53 -12.08
C SER A 73 8.34 -7.96 -12.09
N SER A 74 9.40 -8.22 -12.86
CA SER A 74 9.98 -9.57 -12.95
C SER A 74 10.89 -9.93 -11.77
N GLY A 75 10.99 -9.07 -10.75
CA GLY A 75 11.83 -9.24 -9.58
C GLY A 75 12.31 -7.92 -9.00
N VAL A 76 13.11 -8.00 -7.92
CA VAL A 76 13.58 -6.85 -7.14
C VAL A 76 14.37 -5.84 -7.97
N GLU A 77 15.29 -6.33 -8.83
CA GLU A 77 16.12 -5.46 -9.66
C GLU A 77 15.29 -4.66 -10.67
N ASP A 78 14.34 -5.32 -11.34
CA ASP A 78 13.43 -4.68 -12.29
C ASP A 78 12.53 -3.65 -11.58
N ALA A 79 11.96 -4.01 -10.43
CA ALA A 79 11.15 -3.10 -9.63
C ALA A 79 11.95 -1.84 -9.23
N LEU A 80 13.19 -2.01 -8.75
CA LEU A 80 14.06 -0.88 -8.39
C LEU A 80 14.42 -0.02 -9.60
N ARG A 81 14.74 -0.64 -10.74
CA ARG A 81 15.05 0.07 -11.99
C ARG A 81 13.86 0.91 -12.44
N ARG A 82 12.66 0.33 -12.49
CA ARG A 82 11.40 1.00 -12.86
C ARG A 82 11.05 2.09 -11.86
N GLY A 83 11.26 1.83 -10.57
CA GLY A 83 11.03 2.77 -9.48
C GLY A 83 11.86 4.04 -9.62
N ARG A 84 13.14 3.91 -9.98
CA ARG A 84 14.06 5.03 -10.23
C ARG A 84 13.70 5.85 -11.47
N SER A 85 13.20 5.21 -12.53
CA SER A 85 12.87 5.89 -13.79
C SER A 85 11.47 6.50 -13.82
N ALA A 86 10.57 6.05 -12.95
CA ALA A 86 9.19 6.51 -12.96
C ALA A 86 9.08 7.96 -12.45
N ALA A 87 8.37 8.80 -13.21
CA ALA A 87 7.90 10.07 -12.70
C ALA A 87 6.98 9.85 -11.49
N VAL A 88 7.13 10.67 -10.46
CA VAL A 88 6.29 10.61 -9.26
C VAL A 88 5.20 11.66 -9.38
N GLU A 89 4.06 11.27 -9.92
CA GLU A 89 2.87 12.12 -9.93
C GLU A 89 2.13 12.02 -8.61
N THR A 90 1.56 13.14 -8.16
CA THR A 90 0.71 13.14 -6.97
C THR A 90 -0.71 12.71 -7.33
N VAL A 91 -1.15 11.59 -6.78
CA VAL A 91 -2.53 11.12 -6.86
C VAL A 91 -3.35 11.81 -5.77
N ARG A 92 -4.41 12.50 -6.20
CA ARG A 92 -5.40 13.17 -5.33
C ARG A 92 -6.79 12.63 -5.68
N PRO A 93 -7.18 11.48 -5.11
CA PRO A 93 -8.51 10.94 -5.34
C PRO A 93 -9.57 11.80 -4.65
N ASP A 94 -10.78 11.79 -5.19
CA ASP A 94 -11.95 12.33 -4.51
C ASP A 94 -12.51 11.31 -3.51
N LEU A 95 -13.39 11.74 -2.60
CA LEU A 95 -13.98 10.83 -1.60
C LEU A 95 -14.73 9.65 -2.27
N GLY A 96 -15.37 9.90 -3.42
CA GLY A 96 -16.03 8.88 -4.23
C GLY A 96 -15.06 7.84 -4.83
N ASP A 97 -13.80 8.20 -5.06
CA ASP A 97 -12.80 7.28 -5.63
C ASP A 97 -12.34 6.22 -4.64
N VAL A 98 -12.37 6.54 -3.35
CA VAL A 98 -11.91 5.67 -2.26
C VAL A 98 -13.06 4.98 -1.51
N THR A 99 -14.30 5.19 -1.96
CA THR A 99 -15.52 4.57 -1.41
C THR A 99 -16.23 3.73 -2.47
N GLY A 100 -16.98 2.70 -2.04
CA GLY A 100 -17.86 1.93 -2.94
C GLY A 100 -17.18 0.88 -3.82
N GLU A 101 -17.65 0.73 -5.06
CA GLU A 101 -17.33 -0.41 -5.96
C GLU A 101 -15.85 -0.51 -6.37
N ARG A 102 -15.10 0.60 -6.33
CA ARG A 102 -13.68 0.62 -6.74
C ARG A 102 -12.76 -0.08 -5.72
N TYR A 103 -13.16 -0.09 -4.45
CA TYR A 103 -12.44 -0.74 -3.34
C TYR A 103 -13.42 -1.49 -2.44
N PRO A 104 -14.01 -2.60 -2.93
CA PRO A 104 -15.00 -3.35 -2.17
C PRO A 104 -14.38 -3.91 -0.90
N GLY A 105 -15.12 -3.82 0.22
CA GLY A 105 -14.69 -4.33 1.53
C GLY A 105 -13.75 -3.42 2.34
N LEU A 106 -13.40 -2.23 1.82
CA LEU A 106 -12.59 -1.27 2.56
C LEU A 106 -13.43 -0.56 3.63
N ASP A 107 -13.13 -0.81 4.91
CA ASP A 107 -13.74 -0.07 6.01
C ASP A 107 -12.98 1.24 6.27
N LEU A 108 -13.56 2.37 5.90
CA LEU A 108 -12.96 3.69 6.16
C LEU A 108 -13.11 4.15 7.62
N SER A 109 -13.82 3.40 8.47
CA SER A 109 -13.85 3.67 9.93
C SER A 109 -12.46 3.57 10.55
N ILE A 110 -11.53 2.84 9.93
CA ILE A 110 -10.13 2.79 10.38
C ILE A 110 -9.44 4.16 10.33
N LEU A 111 -9.88 5.05 9.44
CA LEU A 111 -9.38 6.43 9.35
C LEU A 111 -10.06 7.37 10.36
N HIS A 112 -11.00 6.86 11.16
CA HIS A 112 -11.66 7.58 12.24
C HIS A 112 -11.12 7.19 13.63
N ARG A 113 -10.31 6.12 13.74
CA ARG A 113 -9.68 5.75 15.01
C ARG A 113 -8.49 6.67 15.32
N GLU A 114 -8.41 7.06 16.58
CA GLU A 114 -7.36 7.93 17.14
C GLU A 114 -5.97 7.29 16.99
#